data_AF-A0A967C9R8-F1
#
_entry.id   AF-A0A967C9R8-F1
#
_cell.length_a   1.000
_cell.length_b   1.000
_cell.length_c   1.000
_cell.angle_alpha   90.00
_cell.angle_beta   90.00
_cell.angle_gamma   90.00
#
_symmetry.space_group_name_H-M   'P 1'
#
loop_
_entity.id
_entity.type
_entity.pdbx_description
1 polymer ?
#
loop_
_entity_poly.entity_id
_entity_poly.type
_entity_poly.pdbx_seq_one_letter_code
_entity_poly.pdbx_strand_id
1 'polypeptide(L)'
;MKKGLLRWGAAVATMVLLVGLLAVPAWGQTEEPDLTCPFTQGIVIDLGTHMIRSDLTQADAETGPVAVSIPAGRYDIYLYSYDPHDGASPQSQAHEQWRLADRSMVSGVTPSFLSGIIDDLPDDQDFLSQQVDTDALVPDLTQLWARHAFWPTSGDPETYANSIHPVCAAFVPVQEPETGSITIVKKTVNGDGTFWFHSDALDDLDFSLTTVSGVASTTFDDLSAGIYDVKETSLPGEDWALTSATCSDESDPAAIDLAEGESVTCTFTNELTPPSTTTTTAPTTTTTAP
;
A
#
# COMPACT_ATOMS: atom_id res chain seq x y z
N MET A 1 35.17 -93.85 -63.13
CA MET A 1 33.75 -93.53 -62.83
C MET A 1 33.65 -92.01 -62.67
N LYS A 2 32.84 -91.36 -63.52
CA LYS A 2 32.72 -89.90 -63.67
C LYS A 2 31.90 -89.28 -62.53
N LYS A 3 32.31 -88.10 -62.06
CA LYS A 3 31.52 -86.91 -61.65
C LYS A 3 32.56 -85.87 -61.20
N GLY A 4 32.70 -84.67 -61.75
CA GLY A 4 31.72 -83.78 -62.35
C GLY A 4 31.64 -82.54 -61.47
N LEU A 5 32.44 -81.52 -61.81
CA LEU A 5 32.58 -80.20 -61.20
C LEU A 5 31.20 -79.52 -61.00
N LEU A 6 30.94 -78.88 -59.85
CA LEU A 6 29.84 -77.91 -59.72
C LEU A 6 30.25 -76.69 -58.87
N ARG A 7 30.03 -75.52 -59.48
CA ARG A 7 30.40 -74.17 -59.04
C ARG A 7 29.55 -73.76 -57.82
N TRP A 8 30.17 -73.12 -56.84
CA TRP A 8 29.45 -72.44 -55.76
C TRP A 8 29.16 -70.99 -56.20
N GLY A 9 27.88 -70.69 -56.43
CA GLY A 9 27.38 -69.33 -56.57
C GLY A 9 27.02 -68.78 -55.20
N ALA A 10 27.49 -67.57 -54.88
CA ALA A 10 27.14 -66.84 -53.67
C ALA A 10 25.67 -66.41 -53.72
N ALA A 11 24.90 -66.73 -52.67
CA ALA A 11 23.60 -66.14 -52.41
C ALA A 11 23.74 -65.25 -51.17
N VAL A 12 23.67 -63.93 -51.38
CA VAL A 12 23.56 -62.95 -50.30
C VAL A 12 22.09 -62.91 -49.87
N ALA A 13 21.80 -63.43 -48.68
CA ALA A 13 20.49 -63.32 -48.06
C ALA A 13 20.44 -62.02 -47.25
N THR A 14 19.68 -61.04 -47.73
CA THR A 14 19.43 -59.79 -47.03
C THR A 14 18.47 -60.05 -45.86
N MET A 15 19.00 -60.09 -44.65
CA MET A 15 18.24 -60.26 -43.42
C MET A 15 17.62 -58.91 -43.04
N VAL A 16 16.33 -58.74 -43.30
CA VAL A 16 15.56 -57.55 -42.86
C VAL A 16 15.34 -57.70 -41.35
N LEU A 17 16.04 -56.86 -40.56
CA LEU A 17 15.84 -56.73 -39.13
C LEU A 17 14.57 -55.89 -38.90
N LEU A 18 13.44 -56.53 -38.59
CA LEU A 18 12.27 -55.82 -38.07
C LEU A 18 12.56 -55.40 -36.62
N VAL A 19 12.95 -54.14 -36.43
CA VAL A 19 12.94 -53.51 -35.11
C VAL A 19 11.48 -53.22 -34.80
N GLY A 20 10.87 -54.06 -33.96
CA GLY A 20 9.55 -53.79 -33.39
C GLY A 20 9.61 -52.51 -32.56
N LEU A 21 9.00 -51.44 -33.06
CA LEU A 21 8.78 -50.21 -32.31
C LEU A 21 7.73 -50.53 -31.23
N LEU A 22 8.17 -50.84 -30.02
CA LEU A 22 7.30 -50.84 -28.85
C LEU A 22 6.91 -49.38 -28.59
N ALA A 23 5.78 -48.96 -29.12
CA ALA A 23 5.12 -47.75 -28.67
C ALA A 23 4.68 -48.00 -27.22
N VAL A 24 5.45 -47.50 -26.28
CA VAL A 24 4.98 -47.35 -24.90
C VAL A 24 3.83 -46.35 -25.00
N PRO A 25 2.59 -46.70 -24.61
CA PRO A 25 1.51 -45.73 -24.59
C PRO A 25 1.98 -44.58 -23.69
N ALA A 26 1.84 -43.33 -24.13
CA ALA A 26 2.05 -42.18 -23.25
C ALA A 26 0.90 -42.22 -22.25
N TRP A 27 1.17 -42.69 -21.03
CA TRP A 27 0.26 -42.49 -19.91
C TRP A 27 0.21 -40.97 -19.74
N GLY A 28 -1.00 -40.40 -19.80
CA GLY A 28 -1.19 -38.95 -19.73
C GLY A 28 -0.42 -38.41 -18.54
N GLN A 29 0.53 -37.50 -18.81
CA GLN A 29 1.11 -36.72 -17.75
C GLN A 29 -0.01 -35.81 -17.27
N THR A 30 -0.52 -36.03 -16.07
CA THR A 30 -1.23 -34.99 -15.32
C THR A 30 -0.32 -33.77 -15.32
N GLU A 31 -0.77 -32.66 -15.91
CA GLU A 31 -0.03 -31.40 -15.82
C GLU A 31 0.07 -31.05 -14.34
N GLU A 32 1.30 -30.86 -13.85
CA GLU A 32 1.53 -30.36 -12.49
C GLU A 32 0.85 -28.99 -12.37
N PRO A 33 0.15 -28.72 -11.25
CA PRO A 33 -0.57 -27.45 -11.07
C PRO A 33 0.41 -26.27 -11.12
N ASP A 34 -0.02 -25.17 -11.76
CA ASP A 34 0.76 -23.93 -11.75
C ASP A 34 0.56 -23.22 -10.40
N LEU A 35 1.54 -23.36 -9.51
CA LEU A 35 1.56 -22.72 -8.19
C LEU A 35 2.18 -21.31 -8.23
N THR A 36 2.08 -20.62 -9.36
CA THR A 36 2.55 -19.24 -9.46
C THR A 36 1.69 -18.31 -8.60
N CYS A 37 2.36 -17.48 -7.79
CA CYS A 37 1.67 -16.48 -6.99
C CYS A 37 0.93 -15.45 -7.87
N PRO A 38 -0.39 -15.23 -7.67
CA PRO A 38 -1.17 -14.32 -8.51
C PRO A 38 -0.99 -12.84 -8.12
N PHE A 39 -0.38 -12.56 -6.97
CA PHE A 39 -0.22 -11.18 -6.50
C PHE A 39 0.90 -10.46 -7.24
N THR A 40 0.61 -9.24 -7.68
CA THR A 40 1.58 -8.36 -8.38
C THR A 40 1.80 -7.04 -7.66
N GLN A 41 1.12 -6.81 -6.53
CA GLN A 41 1.22 -5.59 -5.73
C GLN A 41 1.82 -5.90 -4.36
N GLY A 42 2.49 -4.90 -3.78
CA GLY A 42 3.10 -5.02 -2.46
C GLY A 42 4.37 -5.86 -2.43
N ILE A 43 4.75 -6.26 -1.22
CA ILE A 43 5.84 -7.20 -0.96
C ILE A 43 5.26 -8.61 -1.09
N VAL A 44 5.55 -9.26 -2.21
CA VAL A 44 5.09 -10.62 -2.52
C VAL A 44 6.08 -11.64 -1.97
N ILE A 45 5.56 -12.64 -1.26
CA ILE A 45 6.33 -13.64 -0.53
C ILE A 45 5.94 -15.01 -1.06
N ASP A 46 6.88 -15.65 -1.72
CA ASP A 46 6.75 -17.04 -2.15
C ASP A 46 7.04 -17.95 -0.95
N LEU A 47 6.07 -18.79 -0.60
CA LEU A 47 6.14 -19.73 0.52
C LEU A 47 6.53 -21.15 0.04
N GLY A 48 6.65 -21.33 -1.27
CA GLY A 48 7.00 -22.58 -1.93
C GLY A 48 5.80 -23.52 -2.08
N THR A 49 6.11 -24.80 -2.29
CA THR A 49 5.12 -25.84 -2.62
C THR A 49 4.90 -26.81 -1.46
N HIS A 50 5.28 -26.45 -0.24
CA HIS A 50 5.18 -27.36 0.90
C HIS A 50 3.76 -27.38 1.44
N MET A 51 3.13 -28.54 1.41
CA MET A 51 1.84 -28.81 2.03
C MET A 51 1.99 -28.86 3.56
N ILE A 52 1.10 -28.19 4.29
CA ILE A 52 1.03 -28.29 5.75
C ILE A 52 -0.23 -29.04 6.18
N ARG A 53 -0.18 -29.73 7.32
CA ARG A 53 -1.33 -30.47 7.89
C ARG A 53 -1.47 -30.29 9.39
N SER A 54 -2.71 -30.19 9.89
CA SER A 54 -2.95 -30.03 11.32
C SER A 54 -3.04 -31.31 12.15
N ASP A 55 -3.12 -32.49 11.54
CA ASP A 55 -3.27 -33.79 12.22
C ASP A 55 -1.94 -34.52 12.50
N LEU A 56 -0.82 -33.94 12.07
CA LEU A 56 0.50 -34.55 12.22
C LEU A 56 1.33 -33.81 13.30
N THR A 57 2.65 -33.75 13.10
CA THR A 57 3.54 -33.09 14.05
C THR A 57 3.49 -31.57 13.87
N GLN A 58 4.07 -30.84 14.83
CA GLN A 58 4.27 -29.40 14.67
C GLN A 58 5.01 -29.06 13.37
N ALA A 59 6.04 -29.84 13.02
CA ALA A 59 6.84 -29.60 11.83
C ALA A 59 6.08 -29.84 10.52
N ASP A 60 5.01 -30.64 10.57
CA ASP A 60 4.12 -30.86 9.42
C ASP A 60 3.04 -29.77 9.34
N ALA A 61 2.76 -29.05 10.43
CA ALA A 61 1.73 -28.03 10.51
C ALA A 61 2.23 -26.62 10.16
N GLU A 62 3.52 -26.47 9.88
CA GLU A 62 4.12 -25.19 9.50
C GLU A 62 5.20 -25.38 8.45
N THR A 63 5.39 -24.37 7.61
CA THR A 63 6.54 -24.24 6.71
C THR A 63 7.24 -22.91 6.94
N GLY A 64 8.57 -22.94 6.91
CA GLY A 64 9.44 -21.79 7.17
C GLY A 64 10.69 -22.15 7.97
N PRO A 65 11.51 -21.16 8.35
CA PRO A 65 11.34 -19.74 8.03
C PRO A 65 11.57 -19.43 6.56
N VAL A 66 10.70 -18.59 6.00
CA VAL A 66 10.97 -17.85 4.76
C VAL A 66 11.60 -16.53 5.15
N ALA A 67 12.78 -16.22 4.63
CA ALA A 67 13.43 -14.93 4.86
C ALA A 67 12.69 -13.82 4.10
N VAL A 68 12.36 -12.73 4.79
CA VAL A 68 11.61 -11.58 4.23
C VAL A 68 12.25 -10.26 4.66
N SER A 69 11.86 -9.16 4.03
CA SER A 69 12.23 -7.80 4.42
C SER A 69 10.97 -6.94 4.35
N ILE A 70 10.14 -7.02 5.39
CA ILE A 70 8.90 -6.24 5.51
C ILE A 70 9.13 -5.19 6.59
N PRO A 71 9.29 -3.90 6.23
CA PRO A 71 9.43 -2.83 7.20
C PRO A 71 8.19 -2.70 8.08
N ALA A 72 8.36 -2.23 9.31
CA ALA A 72 7.25 -1.84 10.16
C ALA A 72 6.34 -0.81 9.44
N GLY A 73 5.02 -1.01 9.50
CA GLY A 73 4.07 -0.16 8.79
C GLY A 73 2.65 -0.73 8.80
N ARG A 74 1.76 -0.08 8.05
CA ARG A 74 0.37 -0.51 7.85
C ARG A 74 0.23 -1.24 6.52
N TYR A 75 -0.43 -2.39 6.52
CA TYR A 75 -0.55 -3.23 5.34
C TYR A 75 -1.94 -3.86 5.21
N ASP A 76 -2.42 -3.94 3.97
CA ASP A 76 -3.41 -4.94 3.58
C ASP A 76 -2.67 -6.27 3.30
N ILE A 77 -3.19 -7.36 3.86
CA ILE A 77 -2.51 -8.67 3.80
C ILE A 77 -3.39 -9.64 3.01
N TYR A 78 -2.79 -10.26 2.00
CA TYR A 78 -3.44 -11.24 1.14
C TYR A 78 -2.74 -12.59 1.23
N LEU A 79 -3.51 -13.67 1.28
CA LEU A 79 -3.02 -15.04 1.29
C LEU A 79 -3.57 -15.78 0.05
N TYR A 80 -2.76 -16.68 -0.51
CA TYR A 80 -3.14 -17.54 -1.62
C TYR A 80 -2.83 -19.01 -1.28
N SER A 81 -3.85 -19.86 -1.39
CA SER A 81 -3.76 -21.29 -1.09
C SER A 81 -4.06 -22.18 -2.28
N TYR A 82 -3.61 -23.42 -2.18
CA TYR A 82 -3.93 -24.50 -3.11
C TYR A 82 -4.13 -25.83 -2.37
N ASP A 83 -5.18 -26.57 -2.71
CA ASP A 83 -5.31 -28.00 -2.40
C ASP A 83 -6.09 -28.72 -3.51
N PRO A 84 -5.59 -29.85 -4.05
CA PRO A 84 -6.24 -30.53 -5.17
C PRO A 84 -7.55 -31.22 -4.77
N HIS A 85 -8.67 -30.76 -5.31
CA HIS A 85 -9.96 -31.39 -5.21
C HIS A 85 -10.22 -32.22 -6.48
N ASP A 86 -10.25 -33.55 -6.37
CA ASP A 86 -10.42 -34.44 -7.53
C ASP A 86 -11.83 -34.40 -8.18
N GLY A 87 -12.72 -33.53 -7.66
CA GLY A 87 -14.09 -33.32 -8.13
C GLY A 87 -14.97 -34.58 -8.08
N ALA A 88 -14.49 -35.68 -7.52
CA ALA A 88 -15.09 -37.01 -7.66
C ALA A 88 -15.68 -37.55 -6.36
N SER A 89 -15.49 -36.87 -5.23
CA SER A 89 -15.97 -37.33 -3.93
C SER A 89 -16.56 -36.19 -3.09
N PRO A 90 -17.80 -36.30 -2.58
CA PRO A 90 -18.37 -35.36 -1.60
C PRO A 90 -17.78 -35.58 -0.20
N GLN A 91 -16.46 -35.77 -0.11
CA GLN A 91 -15.77 -35.72 1.17
C GLN A 91 -15.59 -34.26 1.51
N SER A 92 -16.28 -33.80 2.54
CA SER A 92 -16.08 -32.45 3.08
C SER A 92 -14.65 -32.35 3.57
N GLN A 93 -13.85 -31.54 2.91
CA GLN A 93 -12.48 -31.23 3.29
C GLN A 93 -12.45 -29.98 4.19
N ALA A 94 -13.20 -30.02 5.30
CA ALA A 94 -13.28 -28.89 6.23
C ALA A 94 -11.94 -28.52 6.90
N HIS A 95 -11.68 -27.24 7.10
CA HIS A 95 -10.53 -26.68 7.84
C HIS A 95 -9.21 -26.56 7.07
N GLU A 96 -9.25 -26.37 5.74
CA GLU A 96 -8.14 -26.01 4.84
C GLU A 96 -7.71 -24.56 5.03
N GLN A 97 -7.31 -24.22 6.25
CA GLN A 97 -7.08 -22.85 6.69
C GLN A 97 -5.67 -22.66 7.25
N TRP A 98 -5.05 -21.55 6.92
CA TRP A 98 -3.71 -21.20 7.39
C TRP A 98 -3.56 -19.70 7.62
N ARG A 99 -2.45 -19.32 8.25
CA ARG A 99 -2.06 -17.91 8.48
C ARG A 99 -0.55 -17.76 8.55
N LEU A 100 -0.08 -16.52 8.53
CA LEU A 100 1.32 -16.18 8.76
C LEU A 100 1.64 -15.92 10.24
N ALA A 101 2.91 -16.16 10.60
CA ALA A 101 3.49 -15.81 11.89
C ALA A 101 4.97 -15.40 11.75
N ASP A 102 5.46 -14.51 12.60
CA ASP A 102 6.88 -14.10 12.67
C ASP A 102 7.81 -15.13 13.33
N ARG A 103 7.25 -16.26 13.78
CA ARG A 103 7.97 -17.37 14.39
C ARG A 103 7.22 -18.69 14.30
N SER A 104 7.98 -19.77 14.41
CA SER A 104 7.49 -21.14 14.54
C SER A 104 6.52 -21.31 15.72
N MET A 105 5.59 -22.25 15.57
CA MET A 105 4.53 -22.65 16.51
C MET A 105 5.04 -23.39 17.77
N VAL A 106 6.24 -23.06 18.26
CA VAL A 106 6.81 -23.73 19.45
C VAL A 106 5.94 -23.46 20.67
N SER A 107 5.54 -24.54 21.35
CA SER A 107 4.73 -24.49 22.57
C SER A 107 5.30 -23.51 23.60
N GLY A 108 4.46 -22.58 24.07
CA GLY A 108 4.81 -21.59 25.10
C GLY A 108 5.47 -20.31 24.56
N VAL A 109 5.65 -20.19 23.24
CA VAL A 109 6.15 -18.97 22.60
C VAL A 109 5.03 -18.32 21.79
N THR A 110 4.60 -17.13 22.20
CA THR A 110 3.63 -16.34 21.44
C THR A 110 4.34 -15.58 20.31
N PRO A 111 3.85 -15.65 19.06
CA PRO A 111 4.29 -14.79 17.97
C PRO A 111 4.04 -13.32 18.26
N SER A 112 4.93 -12.44 17.81
CA SER A 112 4.73 -10.99 17.95
C SER A 112 3.86 -10.42 16.84
N PHE A 113 3.79 -11.13 15.71
CA PHE A 113 2.91 -10.80 14.59
C PHE A 113 2.20 -12.05 14.11
N LEU A 114 0.91 -11.89 13.78
CA LEU A 114 0.10 -12.90 13.14
C LEU A 114 -0.86 -12.23 12.15
N SER A 115 -0.92 -12.71 10.90
CA SER A 115 -1.99 -12.31 9.98
C SER A 115 -3.34 -12.88 10.40
N GLY A 116 -4.43 -12.40 9.82
CA GLY A 116 -5.70 -13.10 9.73
C GLY A 116 -5.56 -14.51 9.16
N ILE A 117 -6.62 -15.30 9.34
CA ILE A 117 -6.72 -16.68 8.85
C ILE A 117 -7.44 -16.63 7.51
N ILE A 118 -6.88 -17.29 6.49
CA ILE A 118 -7.61 -17.49 5.23
C ILE A 118 -8.82 -18.41 5.49
N ASP A 119 -9.95 -18.10 4.87
CA ASP A 119 -11.16 -18.88 4.93
C ASP A 119 -10.89 -20.31 4.44
N ASP A 120 -11.80 -21.21 4.83
CA ASP A 120 -11.78 -22.60 4.39
C ASP A 120 -11.84 -22.67 2.87
N LEU A 121 -10.89 -23.37 2.25
CA LEU A 121 -10.91 -23.59 0.81
C LEU A 121 -12.16 -24.42 0.47
N PRO A 122 -13.04 -23.95 -0.43
CA PRO A 122 -14.26 -24.69 -0.74
C PRO A 122 -13.97 -26.02 -1.44
N ASP A 123 -14.72 -27.07 -1.08
CA ASP A 123 -14.61 -28.43 -1.65
C ASP A 123 -14.71 -28.49 -3.20
N ASP A 124 -15.20 -27.43 -3.85
CA ASP A 124 -15.39 -27.31 -5.30
C ASP A 124 -14.31 -26.45 -6.00
N GLN A 125 -13.25 -26.06 -5.29
CA GLN A 125 -12.20 -25.16 -5.76
C GLN A 125 -10.82 -25.66 -5.34
N ASP A 126 -9.87 -25.61 -6.27
CA ASP A 126 -8.48 -25.97 -5.96
C ASP A 126 -7.68 -24.81 -5.35
N PHE A 127 -8.13 -23.56 -5.51
CA PHE A 127 -7.39 -22.36 -5.12
C PHE A 127 -8.29 -21.35 -4.43
N LEU A 128 -7.75 -20.66 -3.42
CA LEU A 128 -8.40 -19.52 -2.76
C LEU A 128 -7.42 -18.37 -2.62
N SER A 129 -7.85 -17.18 -3.02
CA SER A 129 -7.15 -15.91 -2.80
C SER A 129 -8.03 -15.01 -1.95
N GLN A 130 -7.50 -14.49 -0.84
CA GLN A 130 -8.27 -13.66 0.07
C GLN A 130 -7.43 -12.55 0.71
N GLN A 131 -8.04 -11.38 0.91
CA GLN A 131 -7.56 -10.39 1.86
C GLN A 131 -7.94 -10.82 3.28
N VAL A 132 -6.95 -11.13 4.10
CA VAL A 132 -7.17 -11.61 5.48
C VAL A 132 -7.03 -10.52 6.52
N ASP A 133 -6.35 -9.42 6.18
CA ASP A 133 -6.29 -8.22 7.02
C ASP A 133 -6.45 -6.96 6.17
N THR A 134 -7.07 -5.94 6.78
CA THR A 134 -7.17 -4.58 6.23
C THR A 134 -6.50 -3.61 7.20
N ASP A 135 -5.62 -2.75 6.69
CA ASP A 135 -4.91 -1.76 7.48
C ASP A 135 -4.28 -2.32 8.79
N ALA A 136 -3.60 -3.47 8.66
CA ALA A 136 -2.96 -4.12 9.78
C ALA A 136 -1.63 -3.46 10.13
N LEU A 137 -1.41 -3.20 11.42
CA LEU A 137 -0.11 -2.77 11.91
C LEU A 137 0.86 -3.97 11.97
N VAL A 138 1.88 -3.92 11.13
CA VAL A 138 2.92 -4.97 10.99
C VAL A 138 4.23 -4.44 11.58
N PRO A 139 4.94 -5.20 12.44
CA PRO A 139 6.27 -4.82 12.92
C PRO A 139 7.34 -5.08 11.84
N ASP A 140 8.61 -4.77 12.13
CA ASP A 140 9.70 -5.18 11.23
C ASP A 140 9.82 -6.72 11.20
N LEU A 141 9.54 -7.32 10.04
CA LEU A 141 9.63 -8.77 9.84
C LEU A 141 10.83 -9.12 8.96
N THR A 142 11.63 -10.06 9.46
CA THR A 142 12.80 -10.61 8.76
C THR A 142 12.61 -12.08 8.35
N GLN A 143 11.58 -12.73 8.90
CA GLN A 143 11.26 -14.12 8.65
C GLN A 143 9.78 -14.37 8.91
N LEU A 144 9.22 -15.33 8.19
CA LEU A 144 7.84 -15.76 8.34
C LEU A 144 7.71 -17.28 8.29
N TRP A 145 6.66 -17.76 8.96
CA TRP A 145 6.15 -19.11 8.85
C TRP A 145 4.72 -19.06 8.36
N ALA A 146 4.37 -19.93 7.43
CA ALA A 146 2.99 -20.28 7.18
C ALA A 146 2.61 -21.45 8.08
N ARG A 147 1.46 -21.35 8.74
CA ARG A 147 1.04 -22.31 9.74
C ARG A 147 -0.43 -22.64 9.62
N HIS A 148 -0.76 -23.90 9.88
CA HIS A 148 -2.11 -24.39 9.81
C HIS A 148 -2.92 -23.82 10.97
N ALA A 149 -4.08 -23.21 10.66
CA ALA A 149 -4.86 -22.47 11.64
C ALA A 149 -5.50 -23.37 12.72
N PHE A 150 -5.74 -24.64 12.38
CA PHE A 150 -6.35 -25.68 13.23
C PHE A 150 -5.37 -26.60 13.98
N TRP A 151 -4.05 -26.36 13.93
CA TRP A 151 -3.07 -27.13 14.69
C TRP A 151 -2.82 -26.56 16.11
N PRO A 152 -2.62 -27.40 17.15
CA PRO A 152 -2.78 -28.85 17.13
C PRO A 152 -4.25 -29.25 17.19
N THR A 153 -4.66 -30.20 16.36
CA THR A 153 -6.03 -30.72 16.41
C THR A 153 -6.15 -31.79 17.50
N SER A 154 -7.16 -31.68 18.37
CA SER A 154 -7.54 -32.75 19.31
C SER A 154 -8.84 -33.39 18.84
N GLY A 155 -8.79 -34.52 18.13
CA GLY A 155 -10.00 -35.12 17.54
C GLY A 155 -9.77 -36.37 16.70
N ASP A 156 -10.85 -36.87 16.09
CA ASP A 156 -10.89 -38.03 15.20
C ASP A 156 -10.24 -37.69 13.84
N PRO A 157 -9.19 -38.42 13.41
CA PRO A 157 -8.47 -38.20 12.14
C PRO A 157 -9.36 -38.23 10.90
N GLU A 158 -10.53 -38.87 10.93
CA GLU A 158 -11.45 -38.94 9.78
C GLU A 158 -12.35 -37.70 9.63
N THR A 159 -12.27 -36.73 10.55
CA THR A 159 -13.13 -35.52 10.54
C THR A 159 -12.36 -34.19 10.63
N TYR A 160 -11.04 -34.21 10.85
CA TYR A 160 -10.27 -32.99 11.07
C TYR A 160 -8.80 -33.13 10.62
N ALA A 161 -8.52 -32.70 9.40
CA ALA A 161 -7.29 -32.03 8.94
C ALA A 161 -7.23 -32.21 7.43
N ASN A 162 -7.55 -31.14 6.72
CA ASN A 162 -7.42 -31.11 5.29
C ASN A 162 -6.16 -30.32 4.97
N SER A 163 -5.29 -30.97 4.22
CA SER A 163 -4.01 -30.40 3.83
C SER A 163 -4.23 -29.07 3.15
N ILE A 164 -3.24 -28.20 3.23
CA ILE A 164 -3.30 -26.98 2.45
C ILE A 164 -1.88 -26.60 2.03
N HIS A 165 -1.73 -26.16 0.79
CA HIS A 165 -0.49 -25.54 0.32
C HIS A 165 -0.62 -24.03 0.53
N PRO A 166 0.07 -23.44 1.51
CA PRO A 166 0.26 -22.00 1.56
C PRO A 166 1.20 -21.61 0.42
N VAL A 167 0.65 -21.15 -0.70
CA VAL A 167 1.44 -20.88 -1.91
C VAL A 167 2.22 -19.58 -1.77
N CYS A 168 1.51 -18.50 -1.45
CA CYS A 168 2.16 -17.19 -1.29
C CYS A 168 1.32 -16.23 -0.45
N ALA A 169 1.94 -15.09 -0.13
CA ALA A 169 1.27 -13.96 0.50
C ALA A 169 1.72 -12.64 -0.14
N ALA A 170 0.91 -11.59 0.04
CA ALA A 170 1.30 -10.23 -0.30
C ALA A 170 1.00 -9.27 0.85
N PHE A 171 1.97 -8.42 1.14
CA PHE A 171 1.84 -7.28 2.05
C PHE A 171 1.79 -6.02 1.20
N VAL A 172 0.58 -5.49 0.99
CA VAL A 172 0.37 -4.26 0.23
C VAL A 172 0.41 -3.09 1.21
N PRO A 173 1.40 -2.17 1.14
CA PRO A 173 1.45 -1.03 2.04
C PRO A 173 0.18 -0.20 1.90
N VAL A 174 -0.48 0.09 3.02
CA VAL A 174 -1.53 1.10 3.06
C VAL A 174 -0.82 2.45 2.97
N GLN A 175 -0.99 3.15 1.86
CA GLN A 175 -0.54 4.53 1.76
C GLN A 175 -1.41 5.37 2.68
N GLU A 176 -0.79 5.99 3.70
CA GLU A 176 -1.47 7.10 4.38
C GLU A 176 -1.59 8.25 3.38
N PRO A 177 -2.74 8.95 3.33
CA PRO A 177 -2.90 10.07 2.42
C PRO A 177 -1.84 11.13 2.73
N GLU A 178 -1.11 11.59 1.71
CA GLU A 178 -0.09 12.62 1.90
C GLU A 178 -0.78 13.93 2.29
N THR A 179 -0.38 14.51 3.42
CA THR A 179 -0.95 15.77 3.88
C THR A 179 -0.29 16.97 3.19
N GLY A 180 -1.09 17.96 2.86
CA GLY A 180 -0.64 19.23 2.32
C GLY A 180 -0.42 20.29 3.40
N SER A 181 -0.01 21.48 2.96
CA SER A 181 0.10 22.65 3.81
C SER A 181 -0.36 23.93 3.12
N ILE A 182 -0.90 24.85 3.91
CA ILE A 182 -1.28 26.20 3.44
C ILE A 182 -0.49 27.23 4.26
N THR A 183 0.30 28.05 3.58
CA THR A 183 1.02 29.16 4.18
C THR A 183 0.35 30.49 3.83
N ILE A 184 -0.02 31.25 4.86
CA ILE A 184 -0.58 32.60 4.70
C ILE A 184 0.52 33.61 4.95
N VAL A 185 0.83 34.41 3.92
CA VAL A 185 1.81 35.49 3.97
C VAL A 185 1.11 36.84 3.93
N LYS A 186 1.32 37.63 4.96
CA LYS A 186 0.95 39.04 4.97
C LYS A 186 2.13 39.88 4.49
N LYS A 187 1.91 40.68 3.45
CA LYS A 187 2.83 41.75 3.03
C LYS A 187 2.21 43.12 3.25
N THR A 188 3.05 44.09 3.58
CA THR A 188 2.65 45.50 3.70
C THR A 188 3.60 46.44 2.98
N VAL A 189 3.04 47.55 2.50
CA VAL A 189 3.75 48.66 1.85
C VAL A 189 3.56 49.92 2.69
N ASN A 190 4.62 50.74 2.83
CA ASN A 190 4.66 52.02 3.57
C ASN A 190 4.41 51.94 5.09
N GLY A 191 4.37 50.76 5.68
CA GLY A 191 4.25 50.61 7.14
C GLY A 191 4.17 49.16 7.60
N ASP A 192 4.09 49.00 8.91
CA ASP A 192 3.80 47.74 9.58
C ASP A 192 2.47 47.84 10.35
N GLY A 193 1.78 46.71 10.51
CA GLY A 193 0.50 46.66 11.22
C GLY A 193 0.06 45.23 11.54
N THR A 194 -1.02 45.12 12.32
CA THR A 194 -1.68 43.86 12.65
C THR A 194 -2.95 43.70 11.80
N PHE A 195 -3.07 42.58 11.10
CA PHE A 195 -4.18 42.27 10.21
C PHE A 195 -4.86 40.99 10.68
N TRP A 196 -6.19 40.98 10.64
CA TRP A 196 -6.99 39.86 11.11
C TRP A 196 -7.51 39.04 9.94
N PHE A 197 -7.52 37.72 10.14
CA PHE A 197 -7.93 36.72 9.19
C PHE A 197 -8.94 35.78 9.82
N HIS A 198 -9.79 35.22 8.97
CA HIS A 198 -10.74 34.17 9.31
C HIS A 198 -10.69 33.09 8.25
N SER A 199 -10.92 31.84 8.65
CA SER A 199 -11.07 30.69 7.77
C SER A 199 -12.17 29.79 8.31
N ASP A 200 -13.19 29.50 7.50
CA ASP A 200 -14.22 28.53 7.87
C ASP A 200 -13.66 27.09 7.79
N ALA A 201 -12.79 26.82 6.80
CA ALA A 201 -12.28 25.49 6.47
C ALA A 201 -10.98 25.06 7.20
N LEU A 202 -10.25 25.99 7.82
CA LEU A 202 -9.12 25.69 8.71
C LEU A 202 -9.59 25.63 10.17
N ASP A 203 -10.61 24.80 10.42
CA ASP A 203 -11.25 24.61 11.73
C ASP A 203 -11.93 25.85 12.34
N ASP A 204 -12.65 26.65 11.54
CA ASP A 204 -13.38 27.85 11.99
C ASP A 204 -12.50 28.77 12.85
N LEU A 205 -11.37 29.20 12.27
CA LEU A 205 -10.27 29.84 12.98
C LEU A 205 -10.15 31.33 12.68
N ASP A 206 -10.15 32.13 13.75
CA ASP A 206 -9.68 33.52 13.72
C ASP A 206 -8.20 33.61 14.11
N PHE A 207 -7.41 34.33 13.31
CA PHE A 207 -6.00 34.61 13.63
C PHE A 207 -5.57 36.01 13.18
N SER A 208 -4.37 36.44 13.58
CA SER A 208 -3.82 37.72 13.14
C SER A 208 -2.33 37.63 12.85
N LEU A 209 -1.88 38.44 11.88
CA LEU A 209 -0.47 38.57 11.51
C LEU A 209 -0.02 40.01 11.72
N THR A 210 1.03 40.20 12.52
CA THR A 210 1.66 41.51 12.72
C THR A 210 2.94 41.57 11.92
N THR A 211 2.98 42.43 10.90
CA THR A 211 4.16 42.57 10.06
C THR A 211 5.30 43.27 10.80
N VAL A 212 6.53 42.83 10.53
CA VAL A 212 7.74 43.53 10.94
C VAL A 212 8.63 43.63 9.70
N SER A 213 9.02 44.85 9.34
CA SER A 213 9.72 45.12 8.07
C SER A 213 8.93 44.69 6.84
N GLY A 214 7.61 44.85 6.89
CA GLY A 214 6.73 44.67 5.74
C GLY A 214 6.21 43.24 5.51
N VAL A 215 6.53 42.29 6.39
CA VAL A 215 6.14 40.89 6.19
C VAL A 215 5.82 40.16 7.50
N ALA A 216 4.87 39.23 7.45
CA ALA A 216 4.61 38.19 8.45
C ALA A 216 4.00 36.96 7.79
N SER A 217 4.08 35.79 8.41
CA SER A 217 3.45 34.57 7.89
C SER A 217 3.07 33.58 8.98
N THR A 218 2.14 32.69 8.65
CA THR A 218 1.82 31.47 9.42
C THR A 218 1.59 30.31 8.46
N THR A 219 1.82 29.09 8.92
CA THR A 219 1.64 27.87 8.13
C THR A 219 0.69 26.92 8.88
N PHE A 220 -0.19 26.29 8.12
CA PHE A 220 -1.08 25.22 8.54
C PHE A 220 -0.63 23.95 7.82
N ASP A 221 -0.13 22.98 8.58
CA ASP A 221 0.36 21.69 8.09
C ASP A 221 -0.66 20.58 8.37
N ASP A 222 -0.35 19.36 7.94
CA ASP A 222 -1.17 18.16 8.18
C ASP A 222 -2.61 18.27 7.65
N LEU A 223 -2.79 19.02 6.56
CA LEU A 223 -4.08 19.22 5.92
C LEU A 223 -4.39 18.09 4.95
N SER A 224 -5.60 17.53 5.03
CA SER A 224 -6.09 16.62 3.99
C SER A 224 -6.34 17.38 2.69
N ALA A 225 -6.28 16.71 1.55
CA ALA A 225 -6.69 17.31 0.29
C ALA A 225 -8.15 17.80 0.37
N GLY A 226 -8.44 18.97 -0.19
CA GLY A 226 -9.75 19.58 -0.10
C GLY A 226 -9.77 21.08 -0.41
N ILE A 227 -10.96 21.68 -0.31
CA ILE A 227 -11.16 23.11 -0.52
C ILE A 227 -11.04 23.85 0.81
N TYR A 228 -10.13 24.81 0.88
CA TYR A 228 -9.93 25.69 2.03
C TYR A 228 -10.24 27.15 1.68
N ASP A 229 -10.38 28.00 2.68
CA ASP A 229 -10.58 29.44 2.50
C ASP A 229 -9.77 30.24 3.52
N VAL A 230 -9.31 31.42 3.14
CA VAL A 230 -8.75 32.41 4.07
C VAL A 230 -9.19 33.80 3.62
N LYS A 231 -9.78 34.54 4.54
CA LYS A 231 -10.25 35.90 4.31
C LYS A 231 -9.58 36.88 5.27
N GLU A 232 -9.01 37.96 4.76
CA GLU A 232 -8.63 39.11 5.58
C GLU A 232 -9.92 39.87 6.00
N THR A 233 -10.18 39.97 7.30
CA THR A 233 -11.46 40.46 7.83
C THR A 233 -11.41 41.88 8.36
N SER A 234 -10.31 42.29 8.99
CA SER A 234 -10.15 43.62 9.60
C SER A 234 -8.74 44.17 9.42
N LEU A 235 -8.67 45.50 9.24
CA LEU A 235 -7.43 46.24 9.03
C LEU A 235 -7.01 47.01 10.30
N PRO A 236 -5.71 47.35 10.46
CA PRO A 236 -5.25 48.13 11.61
C PRO A 236 -5.86 49.53 11.71
N GLY A 237 -6.33 50.12 10.60
CA GLY A 237 -6.95 51.44 10.54
C GLY A 237 -7.48 51.77 9.13
N GLU A 238 -8.19 52.90 9.00
CA GLU A 238 -8.87 53.30 7.75
C GLU A 238 -7.91 53.68 6.60
N ASP A 239 -6.66 53.99 6.92
CA ASP A 239 -5.62 54.37 5.94
C ASP A 239 -4.97 53.15 5.24
N TRP A 240 -5.35 51.93 5.64
CA TRP A 240 -4.89 50.69 5.02
C TRP A 240 -5.90 50.21 3.97
N ALA A 241 -5.39 49.67 2.86
CA ALA A 241 -6.21 48.99 1.86
C ALA A 241 -5.58 47.67 1.43
N LEU A 242 -6.39 46.61 1.31
CA LEU A 242 -5.98 45.36 0.65
C LEU A 242 -5.85 45.60 -0.85
N THR A 243 -4.64 45.46 -1.38
CA THR A 243 -4.34 45.74 -2.79
C THR A 243 -4.18 44.47 -3.62
N SER A 244 -3.83 43.32 -3.00
CA SER A 244 -3.80 42.02 -3.68
C SER A 244 -4.01 40.86 -2.73
N ALA A 245 -4.63 39.79 -3.21
CA ALA A 245 -4.69 38.48 -2.55
C ALA A 245 -4.56 37.38 -3.62
N THR A 246 -3.54 36.53 -3.54
CA THR A 246 -3.25 35.51 -4.56
C THR A 246 -2.57 34.29 -3.94
N CYS A 247 -2.90 33.09 -4.41
CA CYS A 247 -2.21 31.84 -4.04
C CYS A 247 -1.20 31.39 -5.11
N SER A 248 -0.20 30.59 -4.71
CA SER A 248 0.92 30.16 -5.55
C SER A 248 0.53 29.18 -6.66
N ASP A 249 -0.58 28.48 -6.47
CA ASP A 249 -1.24 27.52 -7.35
C ASP A 249 -2.31 28.16 -8.24
N GLU A 250 -2.43 29.50 -8.20
CA GLU A 250 -3.46 30.28 -8.89
C GLU A 250 -4.88 30.12 -8.34
N SER A 251 -5.07 29.41 -7.21
CA SER A 251 -6.34 29.35 -6.52
C SER A 251 -6.78 30.73 -5.99
N ASP A 252 -8.10 30.92 -5.89
CA ASP A 252 -8.66 32.06 -5.16
C ASP A 252 -8.45 31.82 -3.66
N PRO A 253 -7.92 32.78 -2.88
CA PRO A 253 -7.81 32.62 -1.43
C PRO A 253 -9.13 32.28 -0.71
N ALA A 254 -10.29 32.58 -1.29
CA ALA A 254 -11.60 32.18 -0.76
C ALA A 254 -12.02 30.74 -1.12
N ALA A 255 -11.26 30.04 -1.97
CA ALA A 255 -11.47 28.67 -2.41
C ALA A 255 -10.15 28.06 -2.92
N ILE A 256 -9.26 27.72 -1.99
CA ILE A 256 -7.95 27.11 -2.20
C ILE A 256 -8.16 25.60 -2.45
N ASP A 257 -7.91 25.14 -3.67
CA ASP A 257 -8.00 23.71 -4.01
C ASP A 257 -6.68 23.00 -3.69
N LEU A 258 -6.55 22.50 -2.46
CA LEU A 258 -5.34 21.84 -1.98
C LEU A 258 -5.32 20.38 -2.42
N ALA A 259 -4.40 20.02 -3.31
CA ALA A 259 -4.15 18.64 -3.70
C ALA A 259 -3.39 17.86 -2.61
N GLU A 260 -3.42 16.54 -2.71
CA GLU A 260 -2.71 15.63 -1.80
C GLU A 260 -1.18 15.90 -1.84
N GLY A 261 -0.57 16.06 -0.67
CA GLY A 261 0.86 16.40 -0.53
C GLY A 261 1.27 17.79 -1.05
N GLU A 262 0.33 18.66 -1.44
CA GLU A 262 0.63 19.98 -2.00
C GLU A 262 0.98 21.01 -0.92
N SER A 263 1.83 21.99 -1.25
CA SER A 263 2.07 23.17 -0.42
C SER A 263 1.65 24.45 -1.14
N VAL A 264 0.58 25.09 -0.68
CA VAL A 264 0.06 26.34 -1.25
C VAL A 264 0.45 27.53 -0.39
N THR A 265 0.94 28.61 -1.02
CA THR A 265 1.22 29.88 -0.34
C THR A 265 0.30 30.99 -0.84
N CYS A 266 -0.57 31.49 0.03
CA CYS A 266 -1.44 32.63 -0.27
C CYS A 266 -0.86 33.92 0.31
N THR A 267 -0.67 34.93 -0.54
CA THR A 267 -0.11 36.24 -0.16
C THR A 267 -1.17 37.33 -0.20
N PHE A 268 -1.36 38.01 0.93
CA PHE A 268 -2.24 39.18 1.08
C PHE A 268 -1.38 40.44 1.25
N THR A 269 -1.50 41.40 0.33
CA THR A 269 -0.73 42.66 0.35
C THR A 269 -1.62 43.83 0.70
N ASN A 270 -1.25 44.61 1.72
CA ASN A 270 -1.92 45.89 2.02
C ASN A 270 -0.97 47.06 1.89
N GLU A 271 -1.50 48.19 1.46
CA GLU A 271 -0.76 49.45 1.37
C GLU A 271 -1.32 50.46 2.38
N LEU A 272 -0.42 51.07 3.15
CA LEU A 272 -0.74 52.22 3.99
C LEU A 272 -0.65 53.48 3.15
N THR A 273 -1.73 54.27 3.12
CA THR A 273 -1.73 55.64 2.55
C THR A 273 -1.68 56.64 3.69
N PRO A 274 -0.52 57.24 4.01
CA PRO A 274 -0.43 58.19 5.11
C PRO A 274 -1.35 59.39 4.86
N PRO A 275 -2.00 59.94 5.91
CA PRO A 275 -2.83 61.12 5.76
C PRO A 275 -1.99 62.27 5.17
N SER A 276 -2.53 62.90 4.12
CA SER A 276 -1.88 64.06 3.49
C SER A 276 -1.67 65.15 4.54
N THR A 277 -0.41 65.49 4.81
CA THR A 277 -0.05 66.54 5.77
C THR A 277 -0.43 67.88 5.16
N THR A 278 -1.66 68.35 5.45
CA THR A 278 -2.07 69.70 5.09
C THR A 278 -1.24 70.65 5.94
N THR A 279 -0.20 71.23 5.32
CA THR A 279 0.58 72.30 5.95
C THR A 279 -0.32 73.52 6.01
N THR A 280 -1.06 73.67 7.11
CA THR A 280 -1.81 74.90 7.42
C THR A 280 -0.79 76.03 7.47
N THR A 281 -0.71 76.80 6.38
CA THR A 281 0.13 77.99 6.35
C THR A 281 -0.49 78.98 7.33
N ALA A 282 0.19 79.24 8.46
CA ALA A 282 -0.26 80.21 9.44
C ALA A 282 -0.45 81.58 8.75
N PRO A 283 -1.58 82.28 8.97
CA PRO A 283 -1.78 83.60 8.36
C PRO A 283 -0.68 84.55 8.84
N THR A 284 0.06 85.13 7.88
CA THR A 284 1.09 86.14 8.15
C THR A 284 0.42 87.37 8.74
N THR A 285 0.55 87.57 10.05
CA THR A 285 0.17 88.82 10.71
C THR A 285 1.13 89.92 10.26
N THR A 286 0.62 90.81 9.40
CA THR A 286 1.34 92.04 9.03
C THR A 286 1.17 93.04 10.17
N THR A 287 2.19 93.17 11.01
CA THR A 287 2.29 94.26 12.00
C THR A 287 2.65 95.54 11.26
N THR A 288 1.69 96.47 11.15
CA THR A 288 1.99 97.86 10.76
C THR A 288 2.46 98.60 12.00
N ALA A 289 3.72 99.07 11.98
CA ALA A 289 4.32 99.93 13.00
C ALA A 289 3.92 101.41 12.77
N PRO A 290 3.94 102.26 13.82
CA PRO A 290 3.20 103.53 13.89
C PRO A 290 3.76 104.67 13.04
#